data_AF-V9G5C2-F1
#
_entry.id   AF-V9G5C2-F1
#
_cell.length_a   1.000
_cell.length_b   1.000
_cell.length_c   1.000
_cell.angle_alpha   90.00
_cell.angle_beta   90.00
_cell.angle_gamma   90.00
#
_symmetry.space_group_name_H-M   'P 1'
#
loop_
_entity.id
_entity.type
_entity.pdbx_description
1 polymer ?
#
loop_
_entity_poly.entity_id
_entity_poly.type
_entity_poly.pdbx_seq_one_letter_code
_entity_poly.pdbx_strand_id
1 'polypeptide(L)'
;MNGFMKEDRNEHTDLGTVESQRNDLAPEEFPEGPYGSDLRSESLGKSSPWRADQRPPNRFDYEDRKLHMGIKRDFPGADESIQADPGQEKPE
;
A
#
# COMPACT_ATOMS: atom_id res chain seq x y z
N MET A 1 -5.56 -20.01 4.28
CA MET A 1 -6.24 -18.77 4.70
C MET A 1 -5.80 -17.66 3.77
N ASN A 2 -6.72 -17.04 3.04
CA ASN A 2 -6.39 -15.88 2.21
C ASN A 2 -5.97 -14.75 3.16
N GLY A 3 -4.69 -14.40 3.18
CA GLY A 3 -4.10 -13.45 4.14
C GLY A 3 -4.47 -11.98 3.88
N PHE A 4 -5.10 -11.68 2.76
CA PHE A 4 -5.47 -10.33 2.36
C PHE A 4 -6.97 -10.21 2.08
N MET A 5 -7.57 -9.10 2.53
CA MET A 5 -8.92 -8.70 2.16
C MET A 5 -8.92 -8.16 0.73
N LYS A 6 -9.87 -8.61 -0.09
CA LYS A 6 -10.08 -8.01 -1.41
C LYS A 6 -10.83 -6.70 -1.26
N GLU A 7 -10.44 -5.71 -2.04
CA GLU A 7 -11.21 -4.49 -2.22
C GLU A 7 -12.42 -4.76 -3.11
N ASP A 8 -13.58 -4.20 -2.74
CA ASP A 8 -14.80 -4.27 -3.54
C ASP A 8 -14.83 -3.08 -4.51
N ARG A 9 -14.26 -3.30 -5.71
CA ARG A 9 -14.19 -2.28 -6.76
C ARG A 9 -15.52 -2.24 -7.51
N ASN A 10 -16.19 -1.08 -7.50
CA ASN A 10 -17.46 -0.82 -8.18
C ASN A 10 -17.31 0.36 -9.16
N GLU A 11 -18.30 0.61 -10.02
CA GLU A 11 -18.36 1.78 -10.91
C GLU A 11 -18.33 3.13 -10.17
N HIS A 12 -18.59 3.12 -8.86
CA HIS A 12 -18.59 4.30 -8.00
C HIS A 12 -17.58 4.14 -6.85
N THR A 13 -16.31 3.92 -7.16
CA THR A 13 -15.25 3.98 -6.15
C THR A 13 -14.87 5.40 -5.77
N ASP A 14 -14.15 5.52 -4.65
CA ASP A 14 -13.61 6.79 -4.17
C ASP A 14 -12.62 7.40 -5.17
N LEU A 15 -12.30 8.68 -4.96
CA LEU A 15 -11.26 9.35 -5.77
C LEU A 15 -9.93 8.62 -5.61
N GLY A 16 -9.15 8.53 -6.70
CA GLY A 16 -7.85 7.83 -6.67
C GLY A 16 -6.88 8.34 -5.60
N THR A 17 -6.97 9.62 -5.21
CA THR A 17 -6.17 10.17 -4.10
C THR A 17 -6.57 9.58 -2.74
N VAL A 18 -7.86 9.35 -2.51
CA VAL A 18 -8.39 8.73 -1.29
C VAL A 18 -7.99 7.26 -1.23
N GLU A 19 -8.10 6.56 -2.36
CA GLU A 19 -7.65 5.17 -2.48
C GLU A 19 -6.13 5.05 -2.23
N SER A 20 -5.32 5.94 -2.81
CA SER A 20 -3.87 5.96 -2.60
C SER A 20 -3.53 6.18 -1.13
N GLN A 21 -4.15 7.16 -0.47
CA GLN A 21 -3.90 7.43 0.95
C GLN A 21 -4.26 6.24 1.85
N ARG A 22 -5.28 5.48 1.48
CA ARG A 22 -5.70 4.28 2.23
C ARG A 22 -4.80 3.07 1.99
N ASN A 23 -4.24 2.95 0.79
CA ASN A 23 -3.45 1.79 0.37
C ASN A 23 -1.94 1.98 0.61
N ASP A 24 -1.45 3.22 0.65
CA ASP A 24 -0.07 3.54 0.99
C ASP A 24 0.10 3.59 2.51
N LEU A 25 0.54 2.46 3.06
CA LEU A 25 0.71 2.30 4.50
C LEU A 25 1.82 3.21 5.02
N ALA A 26 1.63 3.79 6.20
CA ALA A 26 2.73 4.37 6.97
C ALA A 26 3.43 3.26 7.78
N PRO A 27 4.74 3.35 8.02
CA PRO A 27 5.42 2.43 8.92
C PRO A 27 4.87 2.57 10.35
N GLU A 28 4.36 1.48 10.91
CA GLU A 28 3.92 1.41 12.31
C GLU A 28 5.13 1.17 13.22
N GLU A 29 5.49 2.17 14.04
CA GLU A 29 6.61 2.08 14.99
C GLU A 29 6.25 1.33 16.28
N PHE A 30 4.99 1.45 16.72
CA PHE A 30 4.49 0.85 17.96
C PHE A 30 3.13 0.16 17.73
N PRO A 31 3.12 -1.03 17.10
CA PRO A 31 1.88 -1.75 16.79
C PRO A 31 1.03 -2.09 18.03
N GLU A 32 1.71 -2.30 19.17
CA GLU A 32 1.10 -2.60 20.47
C GLU A 32 0.72 -1.34 21.27
N GLY A 33 0.97 -0.15 20.71
CA GLY A 33 0.75 1.14 21.37
C GLY A 33 1.99 1.71 22.06
N PRO A 34 1.90 2.96 22.56
CA PRO A 34 3.04 3.68 23.11
C PRO A 34 3.60 2.97 24.35
N TYR A 35 4.93 2.90 24.43
CA TYR A 35 5.62 2.31 25.57
C TYR A 35 5.22 3.01 26.88
N GLY A 36 4.85 2.22 27.89
CA GLY A 36 4.41 2.73 29.20
C GLY A 36 2.93 3.18 29.25
N SER A 37 2.13 2.89 28.22
CA SER A 37 0.69 3.09 28.28
C SER A 37 0.03 2.13 29.28
N ASP A 38 -0.74 2.68 30.22
CA ASP A 38 -1.59 1.89 31.12
C ASP A 38 -2.83 1.32 30.40
N LEU A 39 -3.18 1.88 29.23
CA LEU A 39 -4.26 1.37 28.39
C LEU A 39 -3.79 0.09 27.69
N ARG A 40 -4.48 -1.01 27.98
CA ARG A 40 -4.29 -2.28 27.26
C ARG A 40 -4.85 -2.13 25.85
N SER A 41 -4.00 -2.35 24.84
CA SER A 41 -4.48 -2.48 23.46
C SER A 41 -5.40 -3.70 23.35
N GLU A 42 -6.54 -3.55 22.68
CA GLU A 42 -7.47 -4.68 22.43
C GLU A 42 -6.81 -5.76 21.56
N SER A 43 -5.93 -5.37 20.65
CA SER A 43 -5.14 -6.26 19.81
C SER A 43 -3.66 -5.87 19.82
N LEU A 44 -2.79 -6.86 20.02
CA LEU A 44 -1.34 -6.68 19.91
C LEU A 44 -0.85 -6.97 18.49
N GLY A 45 0.24 -6.35 18.09
CA GLY A 45 0.81 -6.51 16.76
C GLY A 45 0.24 -5.53 15.72
N LYS A 46 0.60 -5.75 14.46
CA LYS A 46 0.32 -4.84 13.34
C LYS A 46 -1.18 -4.74 13.05
N SER A 47 -1.60 -3.62 12.47
CA SER A 47 -2.94 -3.51 11.88
C SER A 47 -3.19 -4.71 10.98
N SER A 48 -4.26 -5.48 11.22
CA SER A 48 -4.59 -6.65 10.40
C SER A 48 -6.08 -6.93 10.46
N PRO A 49 -6.66 -7.57 9.42
CA PRO A 49 -6.02 -8.01 8.19
C PRO A 49 -5.82 -6.87 7.18
N TRP A 50 -4.74 -6.95 6.40
CA TRP A 50 -4.45 -5.99 5.32
C TRP A 50 -5.27 -6.27 4.06
N ARG A 51 -5.46 -5.24 3.25
CA ARG A 51 -6.03 -5.38 1.90
C ARG A 51 -4.97 -5.84 0.91
N ALA A 52 -5.41 -6.50 -0.15
CA ALA A 52 -4.51 -6.96 -1.22
C ALA A 52 -3.76 -5.79 -1.89
N ASP A 53 -4.39 -4.63 -1.92
CA ASP A 53 -3.91 -3.44 -2.62
C ASP A 53 -3.04 -2.54 -1.72
N GLN A 54 -2.97 -2.87 -0.41
CA GLN A 54 -2.13 -2.17 0.56
C GLN A 54 -0.65 -2.51 0.38
N ARG A 55 0.21 -1.50 0.51
CA ARG A 55 1.66 -1.62 0.26
C ARG A 55 2.46 -0.68 1.16
N PRO A 56 3.73 -1.03 1.47
CA PRO A 56 4.61 -0.14 2.22
C PRO A 56 4.98 1.09 1.37
N PRO A 57 5.31 2.22 2.01
CA PRO A 57 5.70 3.43 1.29
C PRO A 57 7.15 3.27 0.83
N ASN A 58 7.39 3.29 -0.49
CA ASN A 58 8.73 3.23 -1.05
C ASN A 58 9.19 4.63 -1.45
N ARG A 59 10.26 5.12 -0.80
CA ARG A 59 10.86 6.45 -1.07
C ARG A 59 11.53 6.58 -2.45
N PHE A 60 11.74 5.46 -3.15
CA PHE A 60 12.38 5.44 -4.47
C PHE A 60 11.41 5.16 -5.61
N ASP A 61 10.12 4.99 -5.28
CA ASP A 61 9.05 4.76 -6.23
C ASP A 61 8.47 6.09 -6.72
N TYR A 62 7.60 6.03 -7.73
CA TYR A 62 6.93 7.19 -8.28
C TYR A 62 5.80 7.69 -7.38
N GLU A 63 5.66 9.00 -7.31
CA GLU A 63 4.51 9.66 -6.66
C GLU A 63 3.21 9.32 -7.41
N ASP A 64 3.22 9.46 -8.75
CA ASP A 64 2.10 9.08 -9.62
C ASP A 64 2.44 7.80 -10.39
N ARG A 65 2.17 6.65 -9.76
CA ARG A 65 2.43 5.33 -10.34
C ARG A 65 1.59 5.04 -11.58
N LYS A 66 0.36 5.57 -11.64
CA LYS A 66 -0.53 5.34 -12.79
C LYS A 66 0.05 6.00 -14.03
N LEU A 67 0.56 7.23 -13.90
CA LEU A 67 1.22 7.93 -15.00
C LEU A 67 2.50 7.22 -15.46
N HIS A 68 3.26 6.64 -14.54
CA HIS A 68 4.56 6.03 -14.84
C HIS A 68 4.48 4.53 -15.14
N MET A 69 3.29 3.95 -15.12
CA MET A 69 3.11 2.52 -15.39
C MET A 69 3.55 2.15 -16.80
N GLY A 70 4.39 1.14 -16.92
CA GLY A 70 4.88 0.64 -18.21
C GLY A 70 5.99 1.50 -18.83
N ILE A 71 6.31 2.66 -18.25
CA ILE A 71 7.47 3.47 -18.62
C ILE A 71 8.69 2.90 -17.90
N LYS A 72 9.69 2.47 -18.66
CA LYS A 72 10.95 1.99 -18.09
C LYS A 72 11.89 3.15 -17.79
N ARG A 73 12.62 3.02 -16.69
CA ARG A 73 13.69 3.96 -16.33
C ARG A 73 14.94 3.68 -17.16
N ASP A 74 15.65 4.76 -17.50
CA ASP A 74 16.89 4.66 -18.29
C ASP A 74 18.04 3.99 -17.52
N PHE A 75 18.05 4.11 -16.19
CA PHE A 75 19.12 3.55 -15.37
C PHE A 75 18.94 2.03 -15.19
N PRO A 76 19.95 1.21 -15.52
CA PRO A 76 19.86 -0.24 -15.39
C PRO A 76 19.48 -0.68 -13.97
N GLY A 77 18.48 -1.55 -13.84
CA GLY A 77 18.03 -2.08 -12.55
C GLY A 77 17.14 -1.14 -11.73
N ALA A 78 16.88 0.09 -12.19
CA ALA A 78 16.05 1.04 -11.43
C ALA A 78 14.59 0.57 -11.27
N ASP A 79 14.05 -0.13 -12.28
CA ASP A 79 12.69 -0.67 -12.24
C ASP A 79 12.55 -1.95 -11.40
N GLU A 80 13.65 -2.59 -10.99
CA GLU A 80 13.62 -3.84 -10.22
C GLU A 80 13.14 -3.61 -8.77
N SER A 81 13.31 -2.38 -8.27
CA SER A 81 12.92 -2.00 -6.91
C SER A 81 11.48 -1.47 -6.79
N ILE A 82 10.79 -1.29 -7.92
CA ILE A 82 9.44 -0.75 -7.96
C ILE A 82 8.45 -1.85 -7.57
N GLN A 83 7.58 -1.57 -6.60
CA GLN A 83 6.51 -2.49 -6.25
C GLN A 83 5.39 -2.33 -7.27
N ALA A 84 5.05 -3.43 -7.98
CA ALA A 84 3.91 -3.44 -8.87
C ALA A 84 2.62 -3.20 -8.09
N ASP A 85 1.72 -2.37 -8.64
CA ASP A 85 0.41 -2.14 -8.04
C ASP A 85 -0.46 -3.41 -8.17
N PRO A 86 -0.85 -4.07 -7.05
CA PRO A 86 -1.70 -5.24 -7.11
C PRO A 86 -3.08 -4.83 -7.66
N GLY A 87 -3.39 -5.23 -8.89
CA GLY A 87 -4.70 -5.00 -9.49
C GLY A 87 -4.78 -3.91 -10.56
N GLN A 88 -3.67 -3.26 -10.93
CA GLN A 88 -3.65 -2.45 -12.14
C GLN A 88 -3.09 -3.24 -13.33
N GLU A 89 -3.94 -3.45 -14.33
CA GLU A 89 -3.50 -3.93 -15.64
C GLU A 89 -2.76 -2.82 -16.37
N LYS A 90 -1.71 -3.18 -17.11
CA LYS A 90 -0.99 -2.22 -17.96
C LYS A 90 -2.00 -1.64 -18.96
N PRO A 91 -2.05 -0.30 -19.15
CA PRO A 91 -2.78 0.24 -20.28
C PRO A 91 -2.22 -0.35 -21.58
N GLU A 92 -3.09 -0.83 -22.47
CA GLU A 92 -2.73 -1.26 -23.83
C GLU A 92 -2.12 -0.12 -24.66
#